data_AF-A0AAU2KGA4-F1
#
_entry.id   AF-A0AAU2KGA4-F1
#
_cell.length_a   1.000
_cell.length_b   1.000
_cell.length_c   1.000
_cell.angle_alpha   90.00
_cell.angle_beta   90.00
_cell.angle_gamma   90.00
#
_symmetry.space_group_name_H-M   'P 1'
#
loop_
_entity.id
_entity.type
_entity.pdbx_description
1 polymer ?
#
loop_
_entity_poly.entity_id
_entity_poly.type
_entity_poly.pdbx_seq_one_letter_code
_entity_poly.pdbx_strand_id
1 'polypeptide(L)'
;MHTLLPEETPTGSLLGRVQYWFACFFAIGWTGVVCGGLFHQFALWEHPCPLCIVQRMFMLLAAMGAAYIVRTALAYGAVTSRDYMMGWGMSLVALIAGSFASWRQTMLHILPKDKGYGSEVLGLHLYVWAWLLFQASVVAIGIALSFGHSTTDSSVPAARPGALRTAGLFVLGFLGAVIAVNLVAVFFEEGLHWFLPDAPNRYRFFYDVGILERAAPTGAGHR
;
A
#
# COMPACT_ATOMS: atom_id res chain seq x y z
N MET A 1 -33.55 -19.66 -35.23
CA MET A 1 -33.14 -19.77 -33.82
C MET A 1 -31.62 -19.82 -33.81
N HIS A 2 -30.97 -18.67 -34.01
CA HIS A 2 -29.51 -18.57 -33.99
C HIS A 2 -29.07 -18.54 -32.52
N THR A 3 -28.52 -19.65 -32.06
CA THR A 3 -27.87 -19.75 -30.77
C THR A 3 -26.60 -18.90 -30.81
N LEU A 4 -26.72 -17.62 -30.45
CA LEU A 4 -25.59 -16.75 -30.16
C LEU A 4 -25.04 -17.14 -28.79
N LEU A 5 -24.29 -18.23 -28.72
CA LEU A 5 -23.29 -18.35 -27.68
C LEU A 5 -22.13 -17.46 -28.13
N PRO A 6 -21.77 -16.39 -27.40
CA PRO A 6 -20.49 -15.76 -27.64
C PRO A 6 -19.43 -16.83 -27.40
N GLU A 7 -18.75 -17.29 -28.47
CA GLU A 7 -17.51 -18.02 -28.31
C GLU A 7 -16.58 -17.11 -27.52
N GLU A 8 -16.31 -17.44 -26.26
CA GLU A 8 -15.21 -16.83 -25.53
C GLU A 8 -13.94 -17.18 -26.29
N THR A 9 -13.46 -16.24 -27.11
CA THR A 9 -12.19 -16.41 -27.81
C THR A 9 -11.11 -16.73 -26.77
N PRO A 10 -10.28 -17.77 -26.97
CA PRO A 10 -9.28 -18.20 -25.98
C PRO A 10 -8.32 -17.06 -25.56
N THR A 11 -8.16 -16.06 -26.42
CA THR A 11 -7.42 -14.81 -26.16
C THR A 11 -8.01 -13.97 -25.03
N GLY A 12 -9.34 -13.89 -24.91
CA GLY A 12 -10.03 -13.16 -23.84
C GLY A 12 -9.74 -13.75 -22.46
N SER A 13 -9.79 -15.08 -22.32
CA SER A 13 -9.46 -15.75 -21.06
C SER A 13 -7.99 -15.54 -20.63
N LEU A 14 -7.07 -15.46 -21.59
CA LEU A 14 -5.64 -15.24 -21.34
C LEU A 14 -5.36 -13.83 -20.81
N LEU A 15 -5.94 -12.79 -21.43
CA LEU A 15 -5.79 -11.41 -20.95
C LEU A 15 -6.39 -11.20 -19.55
N GLY A 16 -7.56 -11.80 -19.28
CA GLY A 16 -8.17 -11.80 -17.95
C GLY A 16 -7.27 -12.38 -16.87
N ARG A 17 -6.59 -13.49 -17.16
CA ARG A 17 -5.62 -14.10 -16.25
C ARG A 17 -4.40 -13.20 -16.05
N VAL A 18 -3.87 -12.59 -17.11
CA VAL A 18 -2.72 -11.68 -17.02
C VAL A 18 -3.05 -10.49 -16.12
N GLN A 19 -4.20 -9.87 -16.31
CA GLN A 19 -4.62 -8.72 -15.50
C GLN A 19 -4.90 -9.09 -14.05
N TYR A 20 -5.45 -10.27 -13.80
CA TYR A 20 -5.61 -10.80 -12.43
C TYR A 20 -4.26 -11.01 -11.74
N TRP A 21 -3.30 -11.62 -12.44
CA TRP A 21 -1.93 -11.80 -11.91
C TRP A 21 -1.26 -10.46 -11.65
N PHE A 22 -1.42 -9.50 -12.56
CA PHE A 22 -0.93 -8.15 -12.35
C PHE A 22 -1.52 -7.52 -11.09
N ALA A 23 -2.83 -7.64 -10.83
CA ALA A 23 -3.45 -7.16 -9.59
C ALA A 23 -2.88 -7.86 -8.34
N CYS A 24 -2.64 -9.17 -8.41
CA CYS A 24 -2.02 -9.92 -7.30
C CYS A 24 -0.59 -9.44 -7.02
N PHE A 25 0.24 -9.31 -8.06
CA PHE A 25 1.62 -8.81 -7.93
C PHE A 25 1.66 -7.37 -7.45
N PHE A 26 0.74 -6.53 -7.93
CA PHE A 26 0.63 -5.13 -7.50
C PHE A 26 0.31 -5.03 -6.00
N ALA A 27 -0.68 -5.79 -5.53
CA ALA A 27 -1.05 -5.83 -4.11
C ALA A 27 0.09 -6.38 -3.24
N ILE A 28 0.72 -7.49 -3.64
CA ILE A 28 1.88 -8.06 -2.92
C ILE A 28 3.05 -7.10 -2.92
N GLY A 29 3.35 -6.44 -4.04
CA GLY A 29 4.46 -5.50 -4.17
C GLY A 29 4.34 -4.36 -3.18
N TRP A 30 3.19 -3.68 -3.15
CA TRP A 30 2.95 -2.61 -2.17
C TRP A 30 2.96 -3.10 -0.73
N THR A 31 2.35 -4.25 -0.48
CA THR A 31 2.35 -4.85 0.86
C THR A 31 3.79 -5.20 1.32
N GLY A 32 4.62 -5.70 0.41
CA GLY A 32 6.03 -6.00 0.66
C GLY A 32 6.88 -4.76 0.96
N VAL A 33 6.63 -3.65 0.26
CA VAL A 33 7.29 -2.35 0.55
C VAL A 33 6.93 -1.88 1.96
N VAL A 34 5.66 -1.99 2.36
CA VAL A 34 5.21 -1.66 3.72
C VAL A 34 5.88 -2.57 4.76
N CYS A 35 6.01 -3.87 4.49
CA CYS A 35 6.77 -4.79 5.34
C CYS A 35 8.23 -4.37 5.50
N GLY A 36 8.89 -3.90 4.43
CA GLY A 36 10.25 -3.36 4.51
C GLY A 36 10.34 -2.14 5.44
N GLY A 37 9.35 -1.25 5.37
CA GLY A 37 9.24 -0.13 6.31
C GLY A 37 9.02 -0.57 7.75
N LEU A 38 8.10 -1.52 7.99
CA LEU A 38 7.84 -2.06 9.33
C LEU A 38 9.08 -2.79 9.88
N PHE A 39 9.82 -3.51 9.04
CA PHE A 39 11.08 -4.12 9.42
C PHE A 39 12.08 -3.06 9.89
N HIS A 40 12.19 -1.94 9.18
CA HIS A 40 13.05 -0.84 9.60
C HIS A 40 12.67 -0.28 10.98
N GLN A 41 11.37 -0.13 11.23
CA GLN A 41 10.84 0.41 12.49
C GLN A 41 11.12 -0.54 13.68
N PHE A 42 10.86 -1.83 13.52
CA PHE A 42 10.99 -2.80 14.62
C PHE A 42 12.40 -3.38 14.78
N ALA A 43 13.15 -3.56 13.69
CA ALA A 43 14.48 -4.15 13.73
C ALA A 43 15.58 -3.11 13.97
N LEU A 44 15.47 -1.92 13.36
CA LEU A 44 16.49 -0.88 13.46
C LEU A 44 16.15 0.20 14.51
N TRP A 45 15.01 0.08 15.21
CA TRP A 45 14.56 0.99 16.25
C TRP A 45 14.56 2.48 15.83
N GLU A 46 14.46 2.75 14.53
CA GLU A 46 14.31 4.09 14.02
C GLU A 46 12.84 4.49 14.09
N HIS A 47 12.55 5.56 14.83
CA HIS A 47 11.20 6.09 14.95
C HIS A 47 10.73 6.62 13.58
N PRO A 48 9.55 6.20 13.10
CA PRO A 48 9.05 6.67 11.82
C PRO A 48 8.59 8.12 11.93
N CYS A 49 8.91 8.90 10.89
CA CYS A 49 8.37 10.23 10.75
C CYS A 49 6.85 10.19 10.50
N PRO A 50 6.06 11.19 10.94
CA PRO A 50 4.61 11.22 10.68
C PRO A 50 4.26 11.09 9.20
N LEU A 51 5.07 11.70 8.33
CA LEU A 51 4.89 11.64 6.89
C LEU A 51 5.15 10.23 6.31
N CYS A 52 6.04 9.46 6.95
CA CYS A 52 6.38 8.09 6.60
C CYS A 52 5.19 7.15 6.87
N ILE A 53 4.46 7.38 7.98
CA ILE A 53 3.24 6.65 8.32
C ILE A 53 2.14 6.96 7.30
N VAL A 54 1.95 8.23 6.96
CA VAL A 54 0.98 8.67 5.95
C VAL A 54 1.27 8.02 4.59
N GLN A 55 2.55 7.94 4.19
CA GLN A 55 2.93 7.23 2.97
C GLN A 55 2.54 5.75 3.01
N ARG A 56 2.80 5.03 4.11
CA ARG A 56 2.38 3.62 4.26
C ARG A 56 0.87 3.46 4.17
N MET A 57 0.10 4.37 4.75
CA MET A 57 -1.36 4.35 4.63
C MET A 57 -1.81 4.46 3.16
N PHE A 58 -1.19 5.34 2.37
CA PHE A 58 -1.50 5.45 0.94
C PHE A 58 -1.05 4.24 0.12
N MET A 59 0.09 3.61 0.47
CA MET A 59 0.52 2.34 -0.16
C MET A 59 -0.49 1.21 0.10
N LEU A 60 -0.96 1.09 1.34
CA LEU A 60 -1.98 0.10 1.71
C LEU A 60 -3.32 0.40 1.05
N LEU A 61 -3.73 1.68 0.96
CA LEU A 61 -4.92 2.09 0.24
C LEU A 61 -4.82 1.79 -1.27
N ALA A 62 -3.65 1.97 -1.87
CA ALA A 62 -3.40 1.59 -3.25
C ALA A 62 -3.50 0.07 -3.45
N ALA A 63 -2.94 -0.72 -2.53
CA ALA A 63 -3.05 -2.18 -2.53
C ALA A 63 -4.51 -2.66 -2.34
N MET A 64 -5.32 -1.92 -1.57
CA MET A 64 -6.74 -2.24 -1.38
C MET A 64 -7.56 -2.12 -2.67
N GLY A 65 -7.23 -1.18 -3.57
CA GLY A 65 -7.89 -1.09 -4.88
C GLY A 65 -7.62 -2.34 -5.75
N ALA A 66 -6.40 -2.86 -5.74
CA ALA A 66 -6.09 -4.14 -6.39
C ALA A 66 -6.72 -5.34 -5.67
N ALA A 67 -6.79 -5.30 -4.33
CA ALA A 67 -7.46 -6.32 -3.53
C ALA A 67 -8.97 -6.41 -3.83
N TYR A 68 -9.63 -5.28 -4.13
CA TYR A 68 -11.02 -5.28 -4.58
C TYR A 68 -11.21 -6.12 -5.85
N ILE A 69 -10.34 -5.94 -6.83
CA ILE A 69 -10.35 -6.72 -8.09
C ILE A 69 -10.17 -8.22 -7.80
N VAL A 70 -9.17 -8.56 -6.96
CA VAL A 70 -8.88 -9.95 -6.59
C VAL A 70 -10.07 -10.58 -5.86
N ARG A 71 -10.69 -9.86 -4.92
CA ARG A 71 -11.88 -10.31 -4.19
C ARG A 71 -13.07 -10.53 -5.13
N THR A 72 -13.33 -9.62 -6.05
CA THR A 72 -14.43 -9.75 -7.01
C THR A 72 -14.23 -10.98 -7.90
N ALA A 73 -13.01 -11.21 -8.38
CA ALA A 73 -12.68 -12.42 -9.15
C ALA A 73 -12.90 -13.71 -8.34
N LEU A 74 -12.55 -13.72 -7.05
CA LEU A 74 -12.75 -14.86 -6.16
C LEU A 74 -14.24 -15.13 -5.87
N ALA A 75 -15.03 -14.07 -5.69
CA ALA A 75 -16.44 -14.17 -5.32
C ALA A 75 -17.33 -14.56 -6.50
N TYR A 76 -17.10 -13.96 -7.68
CA TYR A 76 -17.99 -14.09 -8.83
C TYR A 76 -17.40 -14.91 -9.98
N GLY A 77 -16.09 -15.20 -9.98
CA GLY A 77 -15.44 -15.97 -11.05
C GLY A 77 -15.35 -15.23 -12.40
N ALA A 78 -15.71 -13.96 -12.41
CA ALA A 78 -15.57 -13.04 -13.52
C ALA A 78 -15.30 -11.64 -12.96
N VAL A 79 -14.58 -10.81 -13.71
CA VAL A 79 -14.34 -9.42 -13.34
C VAL A 79 -14.81 -8.56 -14.51
N THR A 80 -15.83 -7.73 -14.25
CA THR A 80 -16.36 -6.83 -15.29
C THR A 80 -15.43 -5.63 -15.48
N SER A 81 -15.53 -4.93 -16.60
CA SER A 81 -14.76 -3.69 -16.83
C SER A 81 -15.03 -2.66 -15.75
N ARG A 82 -16.28 -2.60 -15.24
CA ARG A 82 -16.67 -1.71 -14.14
C ARG A 82 -15.86 -2.00 -12.88
N ASP A 83 -15.67 -3.27 -12.54
CA ASP A 83 -14.92 -3.67 -11.35
C ASP A 83 -13.44 -3.34 -11.48
N TYR A 84 -12.87 -3.53 -12.67
CA TYR A 84 -11.51 -3.11 -12.96
C TYR A 84 -11.35 -1.59 -12.88
N MET A 85 -12.27 -0.82 -13.46
CA MET A 85 -12.26 0.65 -13.39
C MET A 85 -12.37 1.12 -11.94
N MET A 86 -13.23 0.51 -11.14
CA MET A 86 -13.40 0.86 -9.74
C MET A 86 -12.13 0.54 -8.91
N GLY A 87 -11.60 -0.67 -9.04
CA GLY A 87 -10.40 -1.08 -8.30
C GLY A 87 -9.17 -0.25 -8.67
N TRP A 88 -8.88 -0.09 -9.96
CA TRP A 88 -7.75 0.71 -10.43
C TRP A 88 -7.94 2.20 -10.18
N GLY A 89 -9.18 2.71 -10.24
CA GLY A 89 -9.51 4.08 -9.88
C GLY A 89 -9.24 4.38 -8.40
N MET A 90 -9.67 3.49 -7.50
CA MET A 90 -9.34 3.57 -6.08
C MET A 90 -7.82 3.58 -5.85
N SER A 91 -7.10 2.68 -6.54
CA SER A 91 -5.63 2.65 -6.45
C SER A 91 -5.00 3.95 -6.94
N LEU A 92 -5.43 4.51 -8.08
CA LEU A 92 -4.88 5.75 -8.63
C LEU A 92 -5.05 6.95 -7.70
N VAL A 93 -6.24 7.11 -7.10
CA VAL A 93 -6.48 8.19 -6.13
C VAL A 93 -5.52 8.08 -4.95
N ALA A 94 -5.33 6.87 -4.42
CA ALA A 94 -4.39 6.62 -3.34
C ALA A 94 -2.94 6.89 -3.74
N LEU A 95 -2.52 6.46 -4.94
CA LEU A 95 -1.18 6.69 -5.46
C LEU A 95 -0.88 8.17 -5.64
N ILE A 96 -1.82 8.96 -6.17
CA ILE A 96 -1.62 10.41 -6.35
C ILE A 96 -1.47 11.12 -5.00
N ALA A 97 -2.33 10.77 -4.03
CA ALA A 97 -2.23 11.31 -2.68
C ALA A 97 -0.90 10.92 -1.99
N GLY A 98 -0.48 9.66 -2.14
CA GLY A 98 0.81 9.15 -1.67
C GLY A 98 2.01 9.84 -2.32
N SER A 99 1.96 10.03 -3.65
CA SER A 99 2.97 10.77 -4.41
C SER A 99 3.16 12.18 -3.88
N PHE A 100 2.07 12.89 -3.54
CA PHE A 100 2.16 14.24 -2.99
C PHE A 100 2.81 14.25 -1.60
N ALA A 101 2.48 13.28 -0.75
CA ALA A 101 3.10 13.11 0.56
C ALA A 101 4.61 12.81 0.46
N SER A 102 5.02 11.92 -0.46
CA SER A 102 6.44 11.62 -0.71
C SER A 102 7.19 12.79 -1.35
N TRP A 103 6.56 13.49 -2.30
CA TRP A 103 7.14 14.66 -2.93
C TRP A 103 7.43 15.77 -1.92
N ARG A 104 6.50 16.04 -1.01
CA ARG A 104 6.69 17.01 0.08
C ARG A 104 7.89 16.62 0.96
N GLN A 105 8.06 15.33 1.27
CA GLN A 105 9.21 14.86 2.04
C GLN A 105 10.53 15.09 1.30
N THR A 106 10.57 14.77 0.01
CA THR A 106 11.75 15.00 -0.84
C THR A 106 12.12 16.48 -0.91
N MET A 107 11.12 17.37 -1.05
CA MET A 107 11.35 18.81 -1.10
C MET A 107 11.85 19.40 0.23
N LEU A 108 11.41 18.85 1.37
CA LEU A 108 11.85 19.32 2.69
C LEU A 108 13.34 19.02 2.96
N HIS A 109 13.87 17.93 2.40
CA HIS A 109 15.26 17.51 2.58
C HIS A 109 16.17 17.79 1.37
N ILE A 110 15.78 18.72 0.49
CA ILE A 110 16.62 19.16 -0.65
C ILE A 110 17.70 20.19 -0.24
N LEU A 111 17.65 20.69 1.00
CA LEU A 111 18.51 21.78 1.47
C LEU A 111 19.93 21.30 1.82
N PRO A 112 21.00 22.00 1.38
CA PRO A 112 22.36 21.53 1.57
C PRO A 112 22.75 21.62 3.05
N LYS A 113 23.20 20.49 3.61
CA LYS A 113 23.64 20.19 5.01
C LYS A 113 22.70 19.29 5.82
N ASP A 114 21.59 18.84 5.27
CA ASP A 114 20.73 17.86 5.96
C ASP A 114 21.22 16.43 5.71
N LYS A 115 21.35 15.61 6.75
CA LYS A 115 21.77 14.18 6.63
C LYS A 115 20.65 13.28 6.07
N GLY A 116 19.51 13.86 5.67
CA GLY A 116 18.29 13.13 5.32
C GLY A 116 17.69 12.40 6.52
N TYR A 117 16.41 12.04 6.43
CA TYR A 117 15.72 11.27 7.46
C TYR A 117 15.53 9.82 7.00
N GLY A 118 15.94 8.87 7.84
CA GLY A 118 15.85 7.43 7.60
C GLY A 118 17.02 6.83 6.82
N SER A 119 17.18 5.52 6.93
CA SER A 119 18.26 4.80 6.26
C SER A 119 18.24 4.94 4.73
N GLU A 120 19.43 4.83 4.16
CA GLU A 120 19.64 4.78 2.72
C GLU A 120 19.65 3.32 2.27
N VAL A 121 18.85 3.00 1.26
CA VAL A 121 18.92 1.71 0.57
C VAL A 121 19.48 1.98 -0.82
N LEU A 122 20.65 1.41 -1.12
CA LEU A 122 21.41 1.63 -2.36
C LEU A 122 21.80 3.11 -2.60
N GLY A 123 22.05 3.87 -1.54
CA GLY A 123 22.47 5.28 -1.62
C GLY A 123 21.34 6.29 -1.91
N LEU A 124 20.08 5.84 -1.84
CA LEU A 124 18.88 6.67 -1.96
C LEU A 124 18.04 6.53 -0.69
N HIS A 125 17.55 7.65 -0.16
CA HIS A 125 16.63 7.61 0.98
C HIS A 125 15.30 6.94 0.62
N LEU A 126 14.70 6.26 1.60
CA LEU A 126 13.45 5.50 1.43
C LEU A 126 12.29 6.33 0.86
N TYR A 127 12.23 7.64 1.15
CA TYR A 127 11.18 8.52 0.62
C TYR A 127 11.32 8.81 -0.88
N VAL A 128 12.55 8.79 -1.43
CA VAL A 128 12.80 8.95 -2.88
C VAL A 128 12.36 7.68 -3.62
N TRP A 129 12.67 6.51 -3.05
CA TRP A 129 12.17 5.24 -3.55
C TRP A 129 10.64 5.17 -3.54
N ALA A 130 10.01 5.62 -2.45
CA ALA A 130 8.55 5.68 -2.35
C ALA A 130 7.97 6.53 -3.49
N TRP A 131 8.53 7.72 -3.75
CA TRP A 131 8.08 8.59 -4.83
C TRP A 131 8.21 7.94 -6.21
N LEU A 132 9.36 7.30 -6.50
CA LEU A 132 9.57 6.58 -7.76
C LEU A 132 8.58 5.42 -7.94
N LEU A 133 8.32 4.65 -6.88
CA LEU A 133 7.37 3.54 -6.90
C LEU A 133 5.93 4.00 -7.10
N PHE A 134 5.55 5.13 -6.47
CA PHE A 134 4.23 5.72 -6.71
C PHE A 134 4.07 6.15 -8.17
N GLN A 135 5.07 6.84 -8.74
CA GLN A 135 5.01 7.31 -10.13
C GLN A 135 5.01 6.14 -11.13
N ALA A 136 5.86 5.13 -10.91
CA ALA A 136 5.88 3.91 -11.73
C ALA A 136 4.54 3.17 -11.67
N SER A 137 3.91 3.11 -10.49
CA SER A 137 2.61 2.48 -10.31
C SER A 137 1.49 3.23 -11.03
N VAL A 138 1.51 4.56 -11.04
CA VAL A 138 0.54 5.37 -11.82
C VAL A 138 0.64 5.03 -13.30
N VAL A 139 1.86 4.95 -13.84
CA VAL A 139 2.09 4.58 -15.24
C VAL A 139 1.62 3.15 -15.50
N ALA A 140 1.96 2.20 -14.63
CA ALA A 140 1.57 0.80 -14.77
C ALA A 140 0.04 0.61 -14.76
N ILE A 141 -0.67 1.32 -13.88
CA ILE A 141 -2.15 1.31 -13.88
C ILE A 141 -2.70 1.99 -15.13
N GLY A 142 -2.09 3.10 -15.59
CA GLY A 142 -2.49 3.78 -16.83
C GLY A 142 -2.39 2.86 -18.05
N ILE A 143 -1.32 2.08 -18.14
CA ILE A 143 -1.14 1.04 -19.16
C ILE A 143 -2.21 -0.05 -18.99
N ALA A 144 -2.41 -0.57 -17.77
CA ALA A 144 -3.42 -1.60 -17.51
C ALA A 144 -4.85 -1.15 -17.88
N LEU A 145 -5.19 0.11 -17.61
CA LEU A 145 -6.47 0.70 -18.01
C LEU A 145 -6.60 0.89 -19.52
N SER A 146 -5.50 1.18 -20.22
CA SER A 146 -5.49 1.29 -21.68
C SER A 146 -5.81 -0.05 -22.36
N PHE A 147 -5.44 -1.18 -21.74
CA PHE A 147 -5.82 -2.52 -22.18
C PHE A 147 -7.15 -3.02 -21.59
N GLY A 148 -7.84 -2.21 -20.78
CA GLY A 148 -9.05 -2.63 -20.05
C GLY A 148 -10.21 -3.08 -20.94
N HIS A 149 -10.31 -2.54 -22.16
CA HIS A 149 -11.34 -2.98 -23.12
C HIS A 149 -11.10 -4.41 -23.62
N SER A 150 -9.84 -4.81 -23.81
CA SER A 150 -9.45 -6.15 -24.28
C SER A 150 -9.55 -7.23 -23.19
N THR A 151 -9.66 -6.83 -21.93
CA THR A 151 -9.81 -7.71 -20.76
C THR A 151 -11.25 -7.77 -20.23
N THR A 152 -12.18 -7.15 -20.96
CA THR A 152 -13.60 -7.12 -20.61
C THR A 152 -14.24 -8.49 -20.85
N ASP A 153 -15.10 -8.92 -19.91
CA ASP A 153 -15.85 -10.19 -19.95
C ASP A 153 -15.01 -11.47 -20.04
N SER A 154 -13.72 -11.36 -19.73
CA SER A 154 -12.83 -12.52 -19.59
C SER A 154 -13.21 -13.34 -18.36
N SER A 155 -13.61 -14.60 -18.58
CA SER A 155 -13.79 -15.54 -17.48
C SER A 155 -12.46 -15.78 -16.73
N VAL A 156 -12.41 -15.40 -15.44
CA VAL A 156 -11.26 -15.65 -14.57
C VAL A 156 -11.65 -16.81 -13.65
N PRO A 157 -11.11 -18.03 -13.84
CA PRO A 157 -11.52 -19.20 -13.07
C PRO A 157 -10.97 -19.22 -11.64
N ALA A 158 -10.99 -18.08 -10.94
CA ALA A 158 -10.59 -17.90 -9.55
C ALA A 158 -11.69 -18.34 -8.55
N ALA A 159 -12.93 -18.52 -8.99
CA ALA A 159 -14.00 -19.07 -8.14
C ALA A 159 -13.82 -20.56 -7.85
N ARG A 160 -13.20 -21.32 -8.76
CA ARG A 160 -12.94 -22.75 -8.58
C ARG A 160 -11.66 -22.99 -7.77
N PRO A 161 -11.55 -24.11 -7.02
CA PRO A 161 -10.31 -24.50 -6.38
C PRO A 161 -9.17 -24.59 -7.40
N GLY A 162 -8.07 -23.88 -7.17
CA GLY A 162 -6.92 -23.83 -8.07
C GLY A 162 -5.91 -22.77 -7.67
N ALA A 163 -4.79 -22.70 -8.40
CA ALA A 163 -3.66 -21.81 -8.09
C ALA A 163 -4.05 -20.31 -8.04
N LEU A 164 -4.99 -19.88 -8.90
CA LEU A 164 -5.52 -18.51 -8.90
C LEU A 164 -6.25 -18.20 -7.59
N ARG A 165 -7.10 -19.12 -7.11
CA ARG A 165 -7.85 -18.95 -5.87
C ARG A 165 -6.92 -18.89 -4.66
N THR A 166 -5.94 -19.80 -4.59
CA THR A 166 -4.97 -19.83 -3.50
C THR A 166 -4.10 -18.59 -3.48
N ALA A 167 -3.65 -18.12 -4.66
CA ALA A 167 -2.90 -16.87 -4.77
C ALA A 167 -3.73 -15.68 -4.31
N GLY A 168 -4.98 -15.55 -4.77
CA GLY A 168 -5.86 -14.47 -4.35
C GLY A 168 -6.14 -14.45 -2.85
N LEU A 169 -6.43 -15.61 -2.25
CA LEU A 169 -6.64 -15.72 -0.81
C LEU A 169 -5.37 -15.38 -0.02
N PHE A 170 -4.20 -15.83 -0.49
CA PHE A 170 -2.92 -15.47 0.11
C PHE A 170 -2.67 -13.96 0.05
N VAL A 171 -2.88 -13.33 -1.11
CA VAL A 171 -2.74 -11.88 -1.29
C VAL A 171 -3.65 -11.12 -0.33
N LEU A 172 -4.93 -11.49 -0.25
CA LEU A 172 -5.90 -10.84 0.64
C LEU A 172 -5.56 -11.04 2.12
N GLY A 173 -5.16 -12.26 2.49
CA GLY A 173 -4.73 -12.57 3.86
C GLY A 173 -3.47 -11.82 4.25
N PHE A 174 -2.48 -11.77 3.37
CA PHE A 174 -1.23 -11.05 3.58
C PHE A 174 -1.45 -9.54 3.71
N LEU A 175 -2.22 -8.94 2.80
CA LEU A 175 -2.59 -7.53 2.89
C LEU A 175 -3.34 -7.23 4.19
N GLY A 176 -4.33 -8.06 4.54
CA GLY A 176 -5.10 -7.90 5.78
C GLY A 176 -4.21 -7.99 7.04
N ALA A 177 -3.27 -8.93 7.08
CA ALA A 177 -2.32 -9.07 8.18
C ALA A 177 -1.43 -7.83 8.32
N VAL A 178 -0.88 -7.32 7.21
CA VAL A 178 -0.01 -6.13 7.24
C VAL A 178 -0.78 -4.87 7.61
N ILE A 179 -2.02 -4.71 7.14
CA ILE A 179 -2.90 -3.63 7.59
C ILE A 179 -3.11 -3.70 9.10
N ALA A 180 -3.39 -4.89 9.65
CA ALA A 180 -3.59 -5.06 11.08
C ALA A 180 -2.32 -4.71 11.89
N VAL A 181 -1.15 -5.19 11.45
CA VAL A 181 0.13 -4.86 12.09
C VAL A 181 0.41 -3.35 12.03
N ASN A 182 0.20 -2.73 10.87
CA ASN A 182 0.41 -1.29 10.70
C ASN A 182 -0.56 -0.48 11.57
N LEU A 183 -1.83 -0.89 11.67
CA LEU A 183 -2.81 -0.23 12.54
C LEU A 183 -2.40 -0.31 14.01
N VAL A 184 -1.95 -1.48 14.47
CA VAL A 184 -1.47 -1.69 15.83
C VAL A 184 -0.21 -0.86 16.11
N ALA A 185 0.73 -0.82 15.17
CA ALA A 185 1.95 -0.01 15.28
C ALA A 185 1.62 1.48 15.40
N VAL A 186 0.77 2.01 14.51
CA VAL A 186 0.33 3.41 14.54
C VAL A 186 -0.42 3.72 15.83
N PHE A 187 -1.30 2.83 16.30
CA PHE A 187 -2.00 3.01 17.56
C PHE A 187 -1.05 3.11 18.77
N PHE A 188 0.02 2.29 18.79
CA PHE A 188 1.03 2.39 19.86
C PHE A 188 1.88 3.67 19.78
N GLU A 189 2.08 4.22 18.58
CA GLU A 189 2.82 5.47 18.35
C GLU A 189 2.00 6.72 18.68
N GLU A 190 0.74 6.77 18.26
CA GLU A 190 -0.21 7.87 18.52
C GLU A 190 -0.69 7.88 19.98
N GLY A 191 -0.87 6.71 20.61
CA GLY A 191 -1.53 6.61 21.90
C GLY A 191 -3.01 7.04 21.83
N LEU A 192 -3.46 7.82 22.81
CA LEU A 192 -4.83 8.39 22.86
C LEU A 192 -4.93 9.80 22.24
N HIS A 193 -3.87 10.27 21.59
CA HIS A 193 -3.81 11.62 21.03
C HIS A 193 -4.36 11.67 19.60
N TRP A 194 -4.99 12.80 19.25
CA TRP A 194 -5.61 13.05 17.94
C TRP A 194 -4.61 13.49 16.86
N PHE A 195 -3.34 13.72 17.23
CA PHE A 195 -2.30 14.22 16.34
C PHE A 195 -0.93 13.68 16.73
N LEU A 196 -0.21 13.14 15.74
CA LEU A 196 1.18 12.72 15.91
C LEU A 196 2.08 13.96 15.98
N PRO A 197 2.96 14.08 16.99
CA PRO A 197 3.93 15.16 17.03
C PRO A 197 4.98 14.98 15.93
N ASP A 198 5.54 16.11 15.49
CA ASP A 198 6.52 16.18 14.42
C ASP A 198 7.85 15.43 14.71
N ALA A 199 8.11 15.00 15.95
CA ALA A 199 9.27 14.20 16.33
C ALA A 199 8.92 13.15 17.42
N PRO A 200 8.40 11.97 17.06
CA PRO A 200 8.20 10.90 18.01
C PRO A 200 9.56 10.30 18.40
N ASN A 201 9.96 10.47 19.67
CA ASN A 201 11.14 9.82 20.26
C ASN A 201 10.77 8.66 21.20
N ARG A 202 9.47 8.36 21.33
CA ARG A 202 8.89 7.44 22.34
C ARG A 202 7.53 6.90 21.87
N TYR A 203 7.21 5.64 22.22
CA TYR A 203 5.87 5.04 22.06
C TYR A 203 4.90 5.58 23.10
N ARG A 204 4.03 6.52 22.72
CA ARG A 204 3.21 7.31 23.65
C ARG A 204 2.21 6.51 24.44
N PHE A 205 1.64 5.45 23.84
CA PHE A 205 0.66 4.60 24.50
C PHE A 205 1.16 4.11 25.87
N PHE A 206 2.38 3.59 25.96
CA PHE A 206 2.94 3.05 27.21
C PHE A 206 3.16 4.11 28.31
N TYR A 207 3.34 5.39 27.93
CA TYR A 207 3.42 6.51 28.86
C TYR A 207 2.04 7.05 29.25
N ASP A 208 1.06 7.00 28.34
CA ASP A 208 -0.32 7.43 28.57
C ASP A 208 -1.07 6.45 29.50
N VAL A 209 -0.85 5.14 29.32
CA VAL A 209 -1.39 4.11 30.24
C VAL A 209 -0.55 3.92 31.51
N GLY A 210 0.49 4.71 31.72
CA GLY A 210 1.27 4.74 32.98
C GLY A 210 2.14 3.51 33.24
N ILE A 211 2.45 2.71 32.21
CA ILE A 211 3.33 1.54 32.31
C ILE A 211 4.81 1.98 32.34
N LEU A 212 5.14 3.10 31.71
CA LEU A 212 6.47 3.72 31.73
C LEU A 212 6.38 5.12 32.35
N GLU A 213 7.24 5.42 33.33
CA GLU A 213 7.26 6.72 34.02
C GLU A 213 7.57 7.86 33.04
N ARG A 214 6.78 8.95 33.12
CA ARG A 214 7.17 10.24 32.54
C ARG A 214 8.45 10.68 33.24
N ALA A 215 9.57 10.73 32.52
CA ALA A 215 10.72 11.47 33.00
C ALA A 215 10.24 12.91 33.29
N ALA A 216 10.34 13.33 34.56
CA ALA A 216 9.94 14.64 35.01
C ALA A 216 10.58 15.72 34.12
N PRO A 217 9.91 16.84 33.82
CA PRO A 217 10.58 17.99 33.26
C PRO A 217 11.70 18.37 34.24
N THR A 218 12.95 18.14 33.85
CA THR A 218 14.11 18.66 34.56
C THR A 218 13.98 20.18 34.52
N GLY A 219 13.52 20.75 35.64
CA GLY A 219 13.62 22.16 35.90
C GLY A 219 15.08 22.59 35.82
N ALA A 220 15.41 23.34 34.78
CA ALA A 220 16.54 24.25 34.70
C ALA A 220 16.13 25.27 33.62
N GLY A 221 15.71 26.50 33.94
CA GLY A 221 16.37 27.37 34.88
C GLY A 221 17.66 27.88 34.26
N HIS A 222 17.58 28.68 33.21
CA HIS A 222 18.53 29.77 32.98
C HIS A 222 17.87 30.88 32.15
N ARG A 223 18.16 32.09 32.62
CA ARG A 223 17.75 33.40 32.11
C ARG A 223 18.24 33.64 30.69
#